data_AF-A0A6A6XBA7-F1
#
_entry.id   AF-A0A6A6XBA7-F1
#
_cell.length_a   1.000
_cell.length_b   1.000
_cell.length_c   1.000
_cell.angle_alpha   90.00
_cell.angle_beta   90.00
_cell.angle_gamma   90.00
#
_symmetry.space_group_name_H-M   'P 1'
#
loop_
_entity.id
_entity.type
_entity.pdbx_description
1 polymer ?
#
loop_
_entity_poly.entity_id
_entity_poly.type
_entity_poly.pdbx_seq_one_letter_code
_entity_poly.pdbx_strand_id
1 'polypeptide(L)'
;MGMGDYSPGSVWYYAPNKAAPILFIVLFFISGSIHAWQTLKHKSWRTTVLLPWAALLMIAGFAMREVGAYHTDNLTYLIVSVVLIMSGPPVYALINYFILSRILYYIPYLAPMHPGRVATTFVGLDAVCEILIGQGAWRMANSSMTLAQRRLGAHLVTASLSLQAALFGAFGLLAAQFHIRASKAGVLSKDLRTVLLVLYVSASIVTIRCIYRLVEYIEGWDSAIYKNEVVFWIFEAVIMFLNTALLNFYHPGKRLPRSNSVFLDRDGVTERRGPGWADDRPWIVTLFDPFDVHGILTGKDKKTQFWDMSDEELARLRAEAKSNKRSVLAGFLDPFHLWGERGYIGKHLTKKTGGNNNTVVAPTLMEDGGTNSVQETKTSV
;
A
#
# COMPACT_ATOMS: atom_id res chain seq x y z
N MET A 1 24.45 -37.89 12.57
CA MET A 1 23.61 -37.31 11.51
C MET A 1 24.29 -36.01 11.09
N GLY A 2 24.65 -35.87 9.82
CA GLY A 2 25.21 -34.64 9.29
C GLY A 2 24.17 -33.51 9.31
N MET A 3 24.64 -32.27 9.22
CA MET A 3 23.76 -31.10 9.04
C MET A 3 22.93 -31.29 7.77
N GLY A 4 21.61 -31.14 7.85
CA GLY A 4 20.70 -31.31 6.71
C GLY A 4 20.23 -32.74 6.45
N ASP A 5 20.70 -33.74 7.19
CA ASP A 5 20.17 -35.12 7.06
C ASP A 5 18.79 -35.24 7.72
N TYR A 6 17.95 -36.13 7.18
CA TYR A 6 16.66 -36.48 7.76
C TYR A 6 16.83 -36.99 9.19
N SER A 7 16.12 -36.38 10.14
CA SER A 7 16.22 -36.70 11.56
C SER A 7 14.87 -37.21 12.09
N PRO A 8 14.71 -38.53 12.32
CA PRO A 8 13.48 -39.08 12.86
C PRO A 8 13.20 -38.52 14.26
N GLY A 9 12.05 -37.84 14.44
CA GLY A 9 11.63 -37.23 15.70
C GLY A 9 11.86 -35.72 15.82
N SER A 10 12.55 -35.09 14.85
CA SER A 10 12.63 -33.62 14.75
C SER A 10 11.34 -33.06 14.14
N VAL A 11 10.77 -32.03 14.78
CA VAL A 11 9.60 -31.31 14.24
C VAL A 11 9.94 -30.60 12.91
N TRP A 12 11.23 -30.40 12.64
CA TRP A 12 11.76 -29.76 11.43
C TRP A 12 11.95 -30.73 10.26
N TYR A 13 11.69 -32.03 10.41
CA TYR A 13 11.94 -33.11 9.42
C TYR A 13 13.42 -33.33 9.01
N TYR A 14 14.31 -32.38 9.30
CA TYR A 14 15.77 -32.48 9.16
C TYR A 14 16.49 -32.04 10.44
N ALA A 15 17.80 -32.31 10.52
CA ALA A 15 18.68 -31.74 11.54
C ALA A 15 18.99 -30.26 11.20
N PRO A 16 18.44 -29.27 11.92
CA PRO A 16 18.53 -27.86 11.52
C PRO A 16 19.96 -27.32 11.63
N ASN A 17 20.37 -26.48 10.69
CA ASN A 17 21.67 -25.82 10.74
C ASN A 17 21.71 -24.76 11.85
N LYS A 18 22.72 -24.86 12.72
CA LYS A 18 22.92 -23.93 13.85
C LYS A 18 23.71 -22.67 13.49
N ALA A 19 24.58 -22.74 12.48
CA ALA A 19 25.46 -21.64 12.09
C ALA A 19 24.81 -20.66 11.11
N ALA A 20 23.98 -21.17 10.18
CA ALA A 20 23.34 -20.35 9.16
C ALA A 20 22.40 -19.27 9.75
N PRO A 21 21.54 -19.55 10.75
CA PRO A 21 20.71 -18.51 11.37
C PRO A 21 21.54 -17.35 11.94
N ILE A 22 22.66 -17.64 12.62
CA ILE A 22 23.56 -16.63 13.21
C ILE A 22 24.11 -15.71 12.13
N LEU A 23 24.55 -16.27 10.99
CA LEU A 23 25.04 -15.48 9.86
C LEU A 23 23.97 -14.49 9.36
N PHE A 24 22.74 -14.96 9.15
CA PHE A 24 21.67 -14.09 8.67
C PHE A 24 21.24 -13.06 9.73
N ILE A 25 21.25 -13.39 11.02
CA ILE A 25 21.02 -12.42 12.11
C ILE A 25 22.03 -11.27 12.00
N VAL A 26 23.32 -11.57 11.87
CA VAL A 26 24.38 -10.55 11.75
C VAL A 26 24.19 -9.71 10.49
N LEU A 27 23.91 -10.36 9.35
CA LEU A 27 23.69 -9.67 8.07
C LEU A 27 22.48 -8.72 8.10
N PHE A 28 21.33 -9.18 8.63
CA PHE A 28 20.14 -8.35 8.77
C PHE A 28 20.31 -7.28 9.85
N PHE A 29 21.09 -7.52 10.91
CA PHE A 29 21.40 -6.52 11.92
C PHE A 29 22.25 -5.37 11.35
N ILE A 30 23.31 -5.69 10.60
CA ILE A 30 24.13 -4.69 9.91
C ILE A 30 23.26 -3.91 8.92
N SER A 31 22.49 -4.62 8.08
CA SER A 31 21.58 -4.01 7.11
C SER A 31 20.54 -3.09 7.78
N GLY A 32 19.88 -3.56 8.83
CA GLY A 32 18.86 -2.82 9.58
C GLY A 32 19.42 -1.58 10.28
N SER A 33 20.63 -1.68 10.83
CA SER A 33 21.34 -0.54 11.45
C SER A 33 21.67 0.53 10.42
N ILE A 34 22.13 0.14 9.23
CA ILE A 34 22.37 1.07 8.11
C ILE A 34 21.05 1.74 7.70
N HIS A 35 19.97 0.98 7.53
CA HIS A 35 18.64 1.52 7.21
C HIS A 35 18.13 2.51 8.27
N ALA A 36 18.31 2.20 9.55
CA ALA A 36 17.94 3.09 10.65
C ALA A 36 18.73 4.41 10.57
N TRP A 37 20.05 4.34 10.37
CA TRP A 37 20.89 5.53 10.18
C TRP A 37 20.50 6.33 8.93
N GLN A 38 20.25 5.67 7.80
CA GLN A 38 19.81 6.33 6.55
C GLN A 38 18.46 7.02 6.74
N THR A 39 17.52 6.38 7.42
CA THR A 39 16.19 6.93 7.73
C THR A 39 16.30 8.23 8.52
N LEU A 40 17.15 8.27 9.54
CA LEU A 40 17.42 9.45 10.35
C LEU A 40 18.14 10.54 9.54
N LYS A 41 19.21 10.18 8.82
CA LYS A 41 20.02 11.10 8.02
C LYS A 41 19.21 11.78 6.91
N HIS A 42 18.39 11.03 6.20
CA HIS A 42 17.59 11.53 5.08
C HIS A 42 16.24 12.14 5.52
N LYS A 43 15.93 12.17 6.82
CA LYS A 43 14.66 12.65 7.39
C LYS A 43 13.44 12.07 6.68
N SER A 44 13.55 10.84 6.18
CA SER A 44 12.56 10.17 5.33
C SER A 44 11.67 9.20 6.13
N TRP A 45 11.40 9.53 7.39
CA TRP A 45 10.76 8.67 8.40
C TRP A 45 9.48 8.00 7.88
N ARG A 46 8.61 8.74 7.21
CA ARG A 46 7.30 8.23 6.76
C ARG A 46 7.37 7.08 5.75
N THR A 47 8.44 6.98 4.96
CA THR A 47 8.57 5.96 3.92
C THR A 47 9.57 4.87 4.30
N THR A 48 10.56 5.19 5.12
CA THR A 48 11.75 4.34 5.32
C THR A 48 11.81 3.69 6.70
N VAL A 49 10.96 4.09 7.65
CA VAL A 49 10.86 3.45 8.99
C VAL A 49 10.50 1.97 8.93
N LEU A 50 9.85 1.52 7.85
CA LEU A 50 9.49 0.12 7.65
C LEU A 50 10.70 -0.77 7.33
N LEU A 51 11.79 -0.21 6.82
CA LEU A 51 13.01 -0.97 6.49
C LEU A 51 13.70 -1.55 7.73
N PRO A 52 14.00 -0.75 8.77
CA PRO A 52 14.54 -1.30 10.01
C PRO A 52 13.53 -2.22 10.71
N TRP A 53 12.22 -1.94 10.60
CA TRP A 53 11.18 -2.85 11.13
C TRP A 53 11.20 -4.22 10.45
N ALA A 54 11.29 -4.27 9.12
CA ALA A 54 11.42 -5.52 8.38
C ALA A 54 12.67 -6.30 8.78
N ALA A 55 13.81 -5.61 8.95
CA ALA A 55 15.04 -6.23 9.42
C ALA A 55 14.88 -6.82 10.83
N LEU A 56 14.20 -6.12 11.76
CA LEU A 56 13.92 -6.63 13.11
C LEU A 56 13.07 -7.91 13.08
N LEU A 57 12.04 -7.96 12.24
CA LEU A 57 11.23 -9.19 12.06
C LEU A 57 12.08 -10.36 11.58
N MET A 58 12.96 -10.14 10.60
CA MET A 58 13.86 -11.18 10.10
C MET A 58 14.86 -11.63 11.17
N ILE A 59 15.46 -10.69 11.93
CA ILE A 59 16.38 -11.00 13.04
C ILE A 59 15.67 -11.84 14.09
N ALA A 60 14.49 -11.42 14.54
CA ALA A 60 13.71 -12.16 15.53
C ALA A 60 13.34 -13.55 15.01
N GLY A 61 12.91 -13.66 13.75
CA GLY A 61 12.59 -14.93 13.12
C GLY A 61 13.77 -15.90 13.05
N PHE A 62 14.95 -15.42 12.64
CA PHE A 62 16.16 -16.25 12.61
C PHE A 62 16.69 -16.58 14.00
N ALA A 63 16.56 -15.68 14.99
CA ALA A 63 16.91 -15.97 16.38
C ALA A 63 16.03 -17.09 16.95
N MET A 64 14.72 -17.05 16.69
CA MET A 64 13.81 -18.12 17.10
C MET A 64 14.10 -19.43 16.36
N ARG A 65 14.51 -19.37 15.09
CA ARG A 65 14.97 -20.53 14.32
C ARG A 65 16.24 -21.13 14.92
N GLU A 66 17.18 -20.32 15.37
CA GLU A 66 18.40 -20.77 16.05
C GLU A 66 18.07 -21.50 17.36
N VAL A 67 17.21 -20.92 18.21
CA VAL A 67 16.76 -21.57 19.44
C VAL A 67 16.04 -22.90 19.14
N GLY A 68 15.23 -22.93 18.09
CA GLY A 68 14.58 -24.14 17.58
C GLY A 68 15.54 -25.21 17.03
N ALA A 69 16.73 -24.82 16.58
CA ALA A 69 17.78 -25.74 16.17
C ALA A 69 18.46 -26.46 17.35
N TYR A 70 18.39 -25.88 18.56
CA TYR A 70 18.82 -26.53 19.80
C TYR A 70 17.71 -27.33 20.50
N HIS A 71 16.45 -26.94 20.30
CA HIS A 71 15.25 -27.60 20.86
C HIS A 71 14.34 -28.13 19.74
N THR A 72 14.80 -29.20 19.08
CA THR A 72 14.14 -29.75 17.87
C THR A 72 12.80 -30.44 18.13
N ASP A 73 12.46 -30.67 19.40
CA ASP A 73 11.22 -31.25 19.91
C ASP A 73 10.11 -30.20 20.11
N ASN A 74 10.47 -28.92 20.20
CA ASN A 74 9.52 -27.87 20.55
C ASN A 74 8.88 -27.22 19.30
N LEU A 75 7.62 -27.57 19.06
CA LEU A 75 6.80 -27.04 17.97
C LEU A 75 6.58 -25.51 18.06
N THR A 76 6.54 -24.93 19.26
CA THR A 76 6.29 -23.49 19.43
C THR A 76 7.41 -22.65 18.81
N TYR A 77 8.67 -23.05 18.99
CA TYR A 77 9.80 -22.32 18.39
C TYR A 77 9.77 -22.36 16.86
N LEU A 78 9.40 -23.52 16.27
CA LEU A 78 9.18 -23.64 14.84
C LEU A 78 8.10 -22.67 14.37
N ILE A 79 6.91 -22.69 14.99
CA ILE A 79 5.79 -21.83 14.60
C ILE A 79 6.18 -20.35 14.67
N VAL A 80 6.75 -19.91 15.79
CA VAL A 80 7.13 -18.50 15.98
C VAL A 80 8.17 -18.09 14.93
N SER A 81 9.18 -18.92 14.67
CA SER A 81 10.20 -18.63 13.66
C SER A 81 9.60 -18.48 12.26
N VAL A 82 8.72 -19.39 11.85
CA VAL A 82 8.09 -19.38 10.53
C VAL A 82 7.21 -18.14 10.38
N VAL A 83 6.37 -17.83 11.37
CA VAL A 83 5.50 -16.65 11.33
C VAL A 83 6.31 -15.36 11.22
N LEU A 84 7.34 -15.17 12.05
CA LEU A 84 8.18 -13.97 12.02
C LEU A 84 8.93 -13.81 10.69
N ILE A 85 9.50 -14.90 10.15
CA ILE A 85 10.19 -14.88 8.87
C ILE A 85 9.19 -14.60 7.73
N MET A 86 7.99 -15.16 7.79
CA MET A 86 6.92 -14.94 6.80
C MET A 86 6.35 -13.52 6.83
N SER A 87 6.37 -12.82 7.97
CA SER A 87 5.91 -11.43 8.06
C SER A 87 6.88 -10.41 7.46
N GLY A 88 8.13 -10.78 7.15
CA GLY A 88 9.13 -9.88 6.58
C GLY A 88 8.80 -9.36 5.16
N PRO A 89 8.55 -10.23 4.16
CA PRO A 89 8.26 -9.82 2.77
C PRO A 89 7.09 -8.88 2.59
N PRO A 90 5.93 -9.07 3.26
CA PRO A 90 4.82 -8.12 3.21
C PRO A 90 5.27 -6.69 3.58
N VAL A 91 6.18 -6.54 4.53
CA VAL A 91 6.74 -5.23 4.89
C VAL A 91 7.65 -4.68 3.78
N TYR A 92 8.46 -5.52 3.13
CA TYR A 92 9.26 -5.08 1.96
C TYR A 92 8.39 -4.72 0.75
N ALA A 93 7.30 -5.46 0.52
CA ALA A 93 6.28 -5.15 -0.46
C ALA A 93 5.62 -3.80 -0.18
N LEU A 94 5.23 -3.55 1.06
CA LEU A 94 4.68 -2.28 1.52
C LEU A 94 5.60 -1.09 1.23
N ILE A 95 6.92 -1.25 1.40
CA ILE A 95 7.91 -0.23 1.03
C ILE A 95 7.87 0.02 -0.48
N ASN A 96 7.82 -1.02 -1.30
CA ASN A 96 7.71 -0.89 -2.76
C ASN A 96 6.41 -0.17 -3.17
N TYR A 97 5.30 -0.45 -2.51
CA TYR A 97 4.04 0.26 -2.74
C TYR A 97 4.18 1.76 -2.46
N PHE A 98 4.80 2.13 -1.35
CA PHE A 98 5.06 3.54 -1.05
C PHE A 98 6.04 4.21 -2.01
N ILE A 99 7.06 3.49 -2.48
CA ILE A 99 8.00 4.02 -3.49
C ILE A 99 7.23 4.31 -4.78
N LEU A 100 6.41 3.38 -5.28
CA LEU A 100 5.60 3.60 -6.47
C LEU A 100 4.63 4.76 -6.26
N SER A 101 3.90 4.81 -5.14
CA SER A 101 3.03 5.94 -4.83
C SER A 101 3.79 7.27 -4.85
N ARG A 102 5.00 7.36 -4.30
CA ARG A 102 5.78 8.61 -4.36
C ARG A 102 6.20 8.98 -5.79
N ILE A 103 6.52 8.00 -6.63
CA ILE A 103 6.79 8.23 -8.06
C ILE A 103 5.53 8.79 -8.75
N LEU A 104 4.36 8.22 -8.48
CA LEU A 104 3.10 8.69 -9.04
C LEU A 104 2.71 10.09 -8.51
N TYR A 105 3.05 10.43 -7.27
CA TYR A 105 2.91 11.80 -6.76
C TYR A 105 3.83 12.78 -7.48
N TYR A 106 5.01 12.33 -7.88
CA TYR A 106 5.98 13.16 -8.59
C TYR A 106 5.57 13.39 -10.06
N ILE A 107 4.95 12.41 -10.72
CA ILE A 107 4.46 12.54 -12.12
C ILE A 107 2.96 12.20 -12.17
N PRO A 108 2.09 13.12 -11.72
CA PRO A 108 0.68 12.83 -11.53
C PRO A 108 -0.11 12.67 -12.84
N TYR A 109 0.24 13.44 -13.88
CA TYR A 109 -0.46 13.45 -15.17
C TYR A 109 -0.28 12.17 -16.00
N LEU A 110 0.70 11.31 -15.65
CA LEU A 110 0.91 10.00 -16.29
C LEU A 110 0.53 8.83 -15.38
N ALA A 111 0.07 9.11 -14.16
CA ALA A 111 -0.28 8.09 -13.19
C ALA A 111 -1.49 7.27 -13.68
N PRO A 112 -1.39 5.94 -13.78
CA PRO A 112 -2.54 5.11 -14.17
C PRO A 112 -3.64 5.09 -13.10
N MET A 113 -3.26 5.30 -11.84
CA MET A 113 -4.12 5.25 -10.67
C MET A 113 -3.62 6.29 -9.66
N HIS A 114 -4.55 6.86 -8.89
CA HIS A 114 -4.22 7.86 -7.88
C HIS A 114 -3.14 7.31 -6.90
N PRO A 115 -2.05 8.04 -6.64
CA PRO A 115 -0.92 7.58 -5.84
C PRO A 115 -1.30 7.07 -4.45
N GLY A 116 -2.19 7.79 -3.76
CA GLY A 116 -2.68 7.41 -2.44
C GLY A 116 -3.52 6.13 -2.46
N ARG A 117 -4.26 5.89 -3.56
CA ARG A 117 -5.07 4.68 -3.71
C ARG A 117 -4.17 3.46 -3.92
N VAL A 118 -3.06 3.62 -4.64
CA VAL A 118 -2.10 2.52 -4.86
C VAL A 118 -1.60 2.02 -3.51
N ALA A 119 -1.17 2.92 -2.63
CA ALA A 119 -0.77 2.50 -1.29
C ALA A 119 -1.94 1.82 -0.56
N THR A 120 -3.08 2.48 -0.38
CA THR A 120 -4.18 1.95 0.45
C THR A 120 -4.75 0.62 -0.05
N THR A 121 -4.89 0.45 -1.36
CA THR A 121 -5.45 -0.78 -1.96
C THR A 121 -4.49 -1.94 -1.81
N PHE A 122 -3.24 -1.77 -2.22
CA PHE A 122 -2.25 -2.86 -2.14
C PHE A 122 -1.93 -3.20 -0.68
N VAL A 123 -1.81 -2.20 0.21
CA VAL A 123 -1.67 -2.44 1.67
C VAL A 123 -2.87 -3.22 2.22
N GLY A 124 -4.09 -2.79 1.89
CA GLY A 124 -5.30 -3.41 2.46
C GLY A 124 -5.52 -4.83 1.95
N LEU A 125 -5.26 -5.10 0.67
CA LEU A 125 -5.34 -6.45 0.11
C LEU A 125 -4.24 -7.37 0.68
N ASP A 126 -3.01 -6.87 0.85
CA ASP A 126 -1.92 -7.62 1.47
C ASP A 126 -2.24 -7.90 2.95
N ALA A 127 -2.82 -6.96 3.68
CA ALA A 127 -3.30 -7.19 5.05
C ALA A 127 -4.39 -8.26 5.13
N VAL A 128 -5.31 -8.33 4.16
CA VAL A 128 -6.29 -9.43 4.07
C VAL A 128 -5.59 -10.76 3.85
N CYS A 129 -4.58 -10.82 2.99
CA CYS A 129 -3.77 -12.03 2.79
C CYS A 129 -3.10 -12.46 4.11
N GLU A 130 -2.45 -11.55 4.81
CA GLU A 130 -1.78 -11.85 6.08
C GLU A 130 -2.76 -12.35 7.17
N ILE A 131 -3.99 -11.80 7.21
CA ILE A 131 -5.04 -12.29 8.11
C ILE A 131 -5.43 -13.73 7.76
N LEU A 132 -5.61 -14.04 6.48
CA LEU A 132 -5.95 -15.39 6.00
C LEU A 132 -4.82 -16.39 6.33
N ILE A 133 -3.56 -16.00 6.14
CA ILE A 133 -2.39 -16.82 6.52
C ILE A 133 -2.38 -17.06 8.03
N GLY A 134 -2.51 -16.02 8.85
CA GLY A 134 -2.49 -16.14 10.30
C GLY A 134 -3.60 -17.06 10.82
N GLN A 135 -4.83 -16.89 10.32
CA GLN A 135 -5.96 -17.75 10.67
C GLN A 135 -5.79 -19.19 10.17
N GLY A 136 -5.25 -19.37 8.97
CA GLY A 136 -5.00 -20.69 8.40
C GLY A 136 -3.90 -21.45 9.14
N ALA A 137 -2.77 -20.80 9.39
CA ALA A 137 -1.61 -21.35 10.09
C ALA A 137 -1.94 -21.81 11.51
N TRP A 138 -2.62 -20.97 12.30
CA TRP A 138 -3.06 -21.32 13.65
C TRP A 138 -3.95 -22.58 13.67
N ARG A 139 -4.92 -22.65 12.76
CA ARG A 139 -5.86 -23.78 12.68
C ARG A 139 -5.16 -25.08 12.33
N MET A 140 -4.16 -25.04 11.45
CA MET A 140 -3.37 -26.22 11.10
C MET A 140 -2.47 -26.69 12.23
N ALA A 141 -1.83 -25.75 12.93
CA ALA A 141 -0.89 -26.06 14.00
C ALA A 141 -1.57 -26.64 15.25
N ASN A 142 -2.86 -26.33 15.46
CA ASN A 142 -3.58 -26.74 16.65
C ASN A 142 -4.08 -28.20 16.56
N SER A 143 -3.44 -29.08 17.33
CA SER A 143 -3.75 -30.51 17.41
C SER A 143 -5.10 -30.83 18.09
N SER A 144 -5.77 -29.85 18.73
CA SER A 144 -7.10 -30.03 19.30
C SER A 144 -8.24 -29.73 18.31
N MET A 145 -7.92 -29.14 17.14
CA MET A 145 -8.91 -28.83 16.09
C MET A 145 -9.30 -30.08 15.30
N THR A 146 -10.54 -30.11 14.81
CA THR A 146 -11.05 -31.21 13.97
C THR A 146 -10.33 -31.26 12.62
N LEU A 147 -10.34 -32.43 11.97
CA LEU A 147 -9.72 -32.59 10.65
C LEU A 147 -10.29 -31.61 9.61
N ALA A 148 -11.60 -31.35 9.66
CA ALA A 148 -12.25 -30.37 8.78
C ALA A 148 -11.74 -28.94 9.02
N GLN A 149 -11.52 -28.54 10.28
CA GLN A 149 -10.98 -27.23 10.62
C GLN A 149 -9.52 -27.07 10.17
N ARG A 150 -8.70 -28.13 10.26
CA ARG A 150 -7.32 -28.10 9.75
C ARG A 150 -7.26 -28.02 8.23
N ARG A 151 -8.13 -28.76 7.53
CA ARG A 151 -8.27 -28.67 6.06
C ARG A 151 -8.70 -27.28 5.62
N LEU A 152 -9.68 -26.69 6.31
CA LEU A 152 -10.06 -25.29 6.08
C LEU A 152 -8.85 -24.36 6.27
N GLY A 153 -8.07 -24.56 7.34
CA GLY A 153 -6.84 -23.81 7.59
C GLY A 153 -5.86 -23.90 6.42
N ALA A 154 -5.65 -25.11 5.89
CA ALA A 154 -4.79 -25.32 4.72
C ALA A 154 -5.29 -24.56 3.48
N HIS A 155 -6.60 -24.67 3.17
CA HIS A 155 -7.19 -23.94 2.05
C HIS A 155 -7.08 -22.42 2.20
N LEU A 156 -7.22 -21.88 3.42
CA LEU A 156 -7.06 -20.44 3.67
C LEU A 156 -5.63 -19.95 3.36
N VAL A 157 -4.60 -20.69 3.78
CA VAL A 157 -3.21 -20.35 3.47
C VAL A 157 -2.94 -20.45 1.96
N THR A 158 -3.38 -21.53 1.31
CA THR A 158 -3.20 -21.68 -0.16
C THR A 158 -3.89 -20.55 -0.93
N ALA A 159 -5.13 -20.22 -0.57
CA ALA A 159 -5.89 -19.14 -1.19
C ALA A 159 -5.18 -17.79 -1.02
N SER A 160 -4.66 -17.54 0.18
CA SER A 160 -3.91 -16.32 0.47
C SER A 160 -2.63 -16.21 -0.34
N LEU A 161 -1.79 -17.26 -0.38
CA LEU A 161 -0.55 -17.26 -1.15
C LEU A 161 -0.82 -17.06 -2.65
N SER A 162 -1.91 -17.64 -3.16
CA SER A 162 -2.36 -17.44 -4.54
C SER A 162 -2.79 -15.99 -4.80
N LEU A 163 -3.57 -15.41 -3.89
CA LEU A 163 -4.00 -14.02 -3.97
C LEU A 163 -2.82 -13.05 -3.90
N GLN A 164 -1.84 -13.32 -3.04
CA GLN A 164 -0.62 -12.53 -2.88
C GLN A 164 0.24 -12.56 -4.15
N ALA A 165 0.40 -13.72 -4.79
CA ALA A 165 1.08 -13.83 -6.08
C ALA A 165 0.36 -13.00 -7.17
N ALA A 166 -0.97 -13.06 -7.24
CA ALA A 166 -1.76 -12.25 -8.16
C ALA A 166 -1.63 -10.74 -7.86
N LEU A 167 -1.62 -10.36 -6.59
CA LEU A 167 -1.45 -8.99 -6.13
C LEU A 167 -0.09 -8.41 -6.57
N PHE A 168 1.00 -9.16 -6.41
CA PHE A 168 2.32 -8.74 -6.89
C PHE A 168 2.42 -8.66 -8.41
N GLY A 169 1.75 -9.56 -9.13
CA GLY A 169 1.61 -9.48 -10.58
C GLY A 169 0.91 -8.18 -11.00
N ALA A 170 -0.24 -7.87 -10.39
CA ALA A 170 -0.99 -6.64 -10.66
C ALA A 170 -0.18 -5.38 -10.33
N PHE A 171 0.57 -5.38 -9.23
CA PHE A 171 1.49 -4.29 -8.87
C PHE A 171 2.57 -4.08 -9.95
N GLY A 172 3.19 -5.16 -10.42
CA GLY A 172 4.19 -5.12 -11.49
C GLY A 172 3.62 -4.56 -12.80
N LEU A 173 2.41 -4.97 -13.17
CA LEU A 173 1.71 -4.44 -14.34
C LEU A 173 1.41 -2.94 -14.21
N LEU A 174 0.96 -2.48 -13.04
CA LEU A 174 0.72 -1.06 -12.78
C LEU A 174 2.02 -0.23 -12.92
N ALA A 175 3.12 -0.72 -12.35
CA ALA A 175 4.42 -0.09 -12.48
C ALA A 175 4.89 -0.05 -13.95
N ALA A 176 4.72 -1.16 -14.69
CA ALA A 176 5.03 -1.24 -16.12
C ALA A 176 4.21 -0.26 -16.97
N GLN A 177 2.90 -0.14 -16.71
CA GLN A 177 2.04 0.82 -17.40
C GLN A 177 2.51 2.26 -17.17
N PHE A 178 2.84 2.62 -15.93
CA PHE A 178 3.40 3.95 -15.63
C PHE A 178 4.73 4.17 -16.37
N HIS A 179 5.65 3.20 -16.32
CA HIS A 179 6.94 3.29 -16.99
C HIS A 179 6.78 3.48 -18.50
N ILE A 180 5.91 2.74 -19.17
CA ILE A 180 5.65 2.90 -20.61
C ILE A 180 5.13 4.31 -20.92
N ARG A 181 4.15 4.81 -20.14
CA ARG A 181 3.60 6.17 -20.33
C ARG A 181 4.65 7.25 -20.15
N ALA A 182 5.43 7.14 -19.08
CA ALA A 182 6.47 8.11 -18.74
C ALA A 182 7.67 8.05 -19.70
N SER A 183 8.01 6.88 -20.24
CA SER A 183 9.05 6.73 -21.26
C SER A 183 8.61 7.34 -22.59
N LYS A 184 7.35 7.13 -23.00
CA LYS A 184 6.78 7.74 -24.21
C LYS A 184 6.73 9.27 -24.11
N ALA A 185 6.49 9.80 -22.92
CA ALA A 185 6.49 11.25 -22.68
C ALA A 185 7.91 11.85 -22.56
N GLY A 186 8.97 11.05 -22.51
CA GLY A 186 10.35 11.54 -22.42
C GLY A 186 10.74 12.16 -21.06
N VAL A 187 9.92 11.99 -20.02
CA VAL A 187 10.09 12.67 -18.71
C VAL A 187 10.91 11.87 -17.69
N LEU A 188 11.45 10.71 -18.07
CA LEU A 188 12.27 9.88 -17.18
C LEU A 188 13.71 10.41 -17.07
N SER A 189 13.98 11.14 -15.99
CA SER A 189 15.34 11.47 -15.55
C SER A 189 16.16 10.22 -15.19
N LYS A 190 17.50 10.34 -15.17
CA LYS A 190 18.42 9.24 -14.81
C LYS A 190 18.13 8.69 -13.40
N ASP A 191 17.80 9.58 -12.47
CA ASP A 191 17.46 9.19 -11.10
C ASP A 191 16.15 8.42 -11.04
N LEU A 192 15.11 8.88 -11.75
CA LEU A 192 13.82 8.20 -11.79
C LEU A 192 13.92 6.81 -12.43
N ARG A 193 14.71 6.68 -13.51
CA ARG A 193 15.02 5.37 -14.13
C ARG A 193 15.66 4.42 -13.13
N THR A 194 16.58 4.93 -12.30
CA THR A 194 17.23 4.10 -11.29
C THR A 194 16.25 3.68 -10.19
N VAL A 195 15.38 4.58 -9.73
CA VAL A 195 14.36 4.23 -8.72
C VAL A 195 13.38 3.19 -9.27
N LEU A 196 12.94 3.33 -10.53
CA LEU A 196 12.09 2.34 -11.19
C LEU A 196 12.80 0.99 -11.35
N LEU A 197 14.07 0.98 -11.75
CA LEU A 197 14.86 -0.26 -11.85
C LEU A 197 14.96 -0.96 -10.48
N VAL A 198 15.28 -0.20 -9.42
CA VAL A 198 15.36 -0.74 -8.05
C VAL A 198 14.01 -1.27 -7.59
N LEU A 199 12.91 -0.57 -7.92
CA LEU A 199 11.55 -1.03 -7.65
C LEU A 199 11.26 -2.36 -8.37
N TYR A 200 11.62 -2.50 -9.65
CA TYR A 200 11.42 -3.75 -10.39
C TYR A 200 12.24 -4.90 -9.81
N VAL A 201 13.53 -4.69 -9.56
CA VAL A 201 14.38 -5.73 -8.98
C VAL A 201 13.86 -6.14 -7.60
N SER A 202 13.49 -5.18 -6.75
CA SER A 202 12.93 -5.46 -5.43
C SER A 202 11.60 -6.22 -5.52
N ALA A 203 10.67 -5.76 -6.37
CA ALA A 203 9.38 -6.40 -6.57
C ALA A 203 9.55 -7.82 -7.12
N SER A 204 10.42 -8.03 -8.12
CA SER A 204 10.71 -9.35 -8.67
C SER A 204 11.27 -10.31 -7.62
N ILE A 205 12.19 -9.86 -6.76
CA ILE A 205 12.73 -10.67 -5.67
C ILE A 205 11.62 -11.11 -4.69
N VAL A 206 10.75 -10.18 -4.28
CA VAL A 206 9.60 -10.49 -3.41
C VAL A 206 8.62 -11.46 -4.09
N THR A 207 8.33 -11.25 -5.38
CA THR A 207 7.47 -12.15 -6.16
C THR A 207 8.05 -13.56 -6.25
N ILE A 208 9.35 -13.71 -6.54
CA ILE A 208 10.02 -15.02 -6.59
C ILE A 208 9.85 -15.75 -5.26
N ARG A 209 10.03 -15.06 -4.12
CA ARG A 209 9.78 -15.63 -2.79
C ARG A 209 8.33 -16.11 -2.64
N CYS A 210 7.36 -15.30 -3.06
CA CYS A 210 5.94 -15.64 -2.94
C CYS A 210 5.56 -16.85 -3.81
N ILE A 211 6.13 -16.97 -5.01
CA ILE A 211 5.95 -18.15 -5.87
C ILE A 211 6.57 -19.38 -5.21
N TYR A 212 7.79 -19.28 -4.69
CA TYR A 212 8.43 -20.37 -3.96
C TYR A 212 7.57 -20.82 -2.76
N ARG A 213 7.03 -19.88 -1.98
CA ARG A 213 6.14 -20.17 -0.85
C ARG A 213 4.86 -20.86 -1.30
N LEU A 214 4.25 -20.40 -2.40
CA LEU A 214 3.07 -21.02 -2.97
C LEU A 214 3.36 -22.47 -3.39
N VAL A 215 4.49 -22.72 -4.06
CA VAL A 215 4.90 -24.06 -4.50
C VAL A 215 5.21 -24.97 -3.30
N GLU A 216 6.03 -24.50 -2.35
CA GLU A 216 6.36 -25.24 -1.11
C GLU A 216 5.08 -25.68 -0.38
N TYR A 217 4.09 -24.79 -0.35
CA TYR A 217 2.83 -25.06 0.36
C TYR A 217 1.88 -25.99 -0.41
N ILE A 218 1.84 -25.90 -1.75
CA ILE A 218 1.04 -26.80 -2.59
C ILE A 218 1.61 -28.20 -2.61
N GLU A 219 2.94 -28.35 -2.72
CA GLU A 219 3.59 -29.67 -2.71
C GLU A 219 3.53 -30.34 -1.34
N GLY A 220 3.40 -29.55 -0.27
CA GLY A 220 3.20 -30.04 1.08
C GLY A 220 4.47 -30.59 1.74
N TRP A 221 4.27 -31.24 2.88
CA TRP A 221 5.29 -31.55 3.88
C TRP A 221 6.18 -32.74 3.48
N ASP A 222 5.70 -33.58 2.55
CA ASP A 222 6.44 -34.76 2.08
C ASP A 222 7.36 -34.45 0.88
N SER A 223 7.29 -33.22 0.37
CA SER A 223 8.02 -32.77 -0.81
C SER A 223 9.54 -32.66 -0.58
N ALA A 224 10.30 -32.81 -1.66
CA ALA A 224 11.76 -32.61 -1.64
C ALA A 224 12.14 -31.16 -1.32
N ILE A 225 11.26 -30.21 -1.63
CA ILE A 225 11.43 -28.78 -1.33
C ILE A 225 11.38 -28.55 0.18
N TYR A 226 10.36 -29.07 0.85
CA TYR A 226 10.19 -28.85 2.30
C TYR A 226 11.26 -29.56 3.14
N LYS A 227 11.69 -30.75 2.70
CA LYS A 227 12.72 -31.56 3.38
C LYS A 227 14.14 -31.02 3.19
N ASN A 228 14.37 -30.16 2.20
CA ASN A 228 15.70 -29.63 1.90
C ASN A 228 15.89 -28.22 2.47
N GLU A 229 16.62 -28.14 3.58
CA GLU A 229 16.91 -26.87 4.26
C GLU A 229 17.64 -25.86 3.36
N VAL A 230 18.44 -26.31 2.38
CA VAL A 230 19.19 -25.42 1.49
C VAL A 230 18.25 -24.54 0.65
N VAL A 231 17.11 -25.10 0.23
CA VAL A 231 16.12 -24.36 -0.57
C VAL A 231 15.51 -23.22 0.24
N PHE A 232 15.22 -23.47 1.52
CA PHE A 232 14.80 -22.43 2.46
C PHE A 232 15.84 -21.32 2.57
N TRP A 233 17.12 -21.64 2.79
CA TRP A 233 18.16 -20.62 2.93
C TRP A 233 18.31 -19.75 1.68
N ILE A 234 18.20 -20.33 0.48
CA ILE A 234 18.30 -19.58 -0.77
C ILE A 234 17.08 -18.67 -0.95
N PHE A 235 15.86 -19.24 -0.95
CA PHE A 235 14.65 -18.52 -1.34
C PHE A 235 13.99 -17.72 -0.21
N GLU A 236 14.32 -17.95 1.06
CA GLU A 236 13.79 -17.13 2.16
C GLU A 236 14.81 -16.17 2.74
N ALA A 237 16.07 -16.59 2.86
CA ALA A 237 17.08 -15.80 3.55
C ALA A 237 17.94 -15.00 2.58
N VAL A 238 18.59 -15.66 1.61
CA VAL A 238 19.53 -15.01 0.68
C VAL A 238 18.84 -13.99 -0.18
N ILE A 239 17.75 -14.34 -0.88
CA ILE A 239 17.10 -13.38 -1.78
C ILE A 239 16.54 -12.17 -1.02
N MET A 240 16.07 -12.36 0.20
CA MET A 240 15.57 -11.26 1.03
C MET A 240 16.68 -10.39 1.59
N PHE A 241 17.81 -11.00 1.93
CA PHE A 241 19.01 -10.27 2.25
C PHE A 241 19.47 -9.41 1.07
N LEU A 242 19.49 -9.97 -0.14
CA LEU A 242 19.81 -9.23 -1.37
C LEU A 242 18.84 -8.07 -1.60
N ASN A 243 17.54 -8.26 -1.34
CA ASN A 243 16.56 -7.19 -1.44
C ASN A 243 16.82 -6.05 -0.44
N THR A 244 17.09 -6.37 0.82
CA THR A 244 17.38 -5.33 1.82
C THR A 244 18.72 -4.63 1.57
N ALA A 245 19.71 -5.36 1.06
CA ALA A 245 21.00 -4.80 0.64
C ALA A 245 20.84 -3.86 -0.57
N LEU A 246 20.05 -4.25 -1.57
CA LEU A 246 19.71 -3.39 -2.71
C LEU A 246 19.10 -2.06 -2.23
N LEU A 247 18.13 -2.12 -1.32
CA LEU A 247 17.48 -0.94 -0.77
C LEU A 247 18.42 -0.09 0.12
N ASN A 248 19.45 -0.69 0.71
CA ASN A 248 20.50 0.05 1.43
C ASN A 248 21.37 0.86 0.46
N PHE A 249 21.84 0.24 -0.62
CA PHE A 249 22.68 0.93 -1.61
C PHE A 249 21.90 1.99 -2.38
N TYR A 250 20.66 1.68 -2.75
CA TYR A 250 19.78 2.54 -3.53
C TYR A 250 18.65 3.11 -2.67
N HIS A 251 19.03 3.83 -1.62
CA HIS A 251 18.05 4.39 -0.68
C HIS A 251 17.03 5.30 -1.39
N PRO A 252 15.72 4.98 -1.35
CA PRO A 252 14.69 5.73 -2.09
C PRO A 252 14.52 7.17 -1.59
N GLY A 253 14.93 7.47 -0.35
CA GLY A 253 14.92 8.82 0.20
C GLY A 253 15.95 9.78 -0.42
N LYS A 254 16.95 9.28 -1.15
CA LYS A 254 18.00 10.11 -1.76
C LYS A 254 17.60 10.69 -3.13
N ARG A 255 16.74 9.98 -3.86
CA ARG A 255 16.47 10.23 -5.29
C ARG A 255 15.06 10.72 -5.60
N LEU A 256 14.15 10.69 -4.61
CA LEU A 256 12.80 11.22 -4.73
C LEU A 256 12.67 12.49 -3.88
N PRO A 257 11.83 13.47 -4.30
CA PRO A 257 11.58 14.66 -3.52
C PRO A 257 11.10 14.33 -2.11
N ARG A 258 11.50 15.17 -1.14
CA ARG A 258 11.13 14.99 0.27
C ARG A 258 9.64 15.19 0.54
N SER A 259 8.95 15.97 -0.31
CA SER A 259 7.53 16.27 -0.15
C SER A 259 6.72 15.68 -1.30
N ASN A 260 5.63 14.99 -0.98
CA ASN A 260 4.64 14.51 -1.95
C ASN A 260 3.86 15.65 -2.62
N SER A 261 4.09 16.89 -2.20
CA SER A 261 3.56 18.08 -2.85
C SER A 261 4.44 18.55 -4.01
N VAL A 262 5.61 17.96 -4.27
CA VAL A 262 6.45 18.36 -5.41
C VAL A 262 6.10 17.45 -6.59
N PHE A 263 5.81 18.05 -7.74
CA PHE A 263 5.53 17.34 -8.98
C PHE A 263 6.38 17.90 -10.13
N LEU A 264 6.71 17.05 -11.09
CA LEU A 264 7.42 17.41 -12.32
C LEU A 264 6.44 17.99 -13.32
N ASP A 265 6.82 19.08 -13.97
CA ASP A 265 6.06 19.67 -15.06
C ASP A 265 6.19 18.84 -16.36
N ARG A 266 5.31 19.08 -17.34
CA ARG A 266 5.31 18.35 -18.62
C ARG A 266 6.62 18.48 -19.40
N ASP A 267 7.37 19.55 -19.15
CA ASP A 267 8.70 19.81 -19.73
C ASP A 267 9.76 18.81 -19.25
N GLY A 268 9.48 18.01 -18.22
CA GLY A 268 10.39 16.98 -17.71
C GLY A 268 11.59 17.52 -16.91
N VAL A 269 11.65 18.85 -16.68
CA VAL A 269 12.76 19.53 -15.98
C VAL A 269 12.27 20.39 -14.81
N THR A 270 11.18 21.13 -14.98
CA THR A 270 10.69 22.09 -13.98
C THR A 270 9.96 21.37 -12.85
N GLU A 271 10.45 21.49 -11.60
CA GLU A 271 9.73 20.99 -10.42
C GLU A 271 8.80 22.08 -9.88
N ARG A 272 7.49 21.80 -9.83
CA ARG A 272 6.48 22.68 -9.23
C ARG A 272 5.95 22.09 -7.93
N ARG A 273 5.34 22.93 -7.09
CA ARG A 273 4.67 22.48 -5.86
C ARG A 273 3.15 22.41 -6.06
N GLY A 274 2.52 21.28 -5.87
CA GLY A 274 1.07 21.16 -5.83
C GLY A 274 0.49 21.50 -4.46
N PRO A 275 -0.84 21.63 -4.35
CA PRO A 275 -1.56 21.56 -3.06
C PRO A 275 -1.42 20.17 -2.39
N GLY A 276 -0.89 19.18 -3.11
CA GLY A 276 -0.88 17.77 -2.73
C GLY A 276 -2.08 17.05 -3.35
N TRP A 277 -1.87 15.86 -3.91
CA TRP A 277 -2.96 15.06 -4.49
C TRP A 277 -3.71 14.34 -3.36
N ALA A 278 -4.68 15.05 -2.78
CA ALA A 278 -5.52 14.55 -1.69
C ALA A 278 -6.76 13.84 -2.27
N ASP A 279 -7.06 12.64 -1.77
CA ASP A 279 -8.32 11.95 -2.00
C ASP A 279 -9.20 12.17 -0.76
N ASP A 280 -10.34 12.83 -0.94
CA ASP A 280 -11.30 13.13 0.15
C ASP A 280 -12.06 11.90 0.65
N ARG A 281 -11.89 10.74 -0.01
CA ARG A 281 -12.66 9.51 0.26
C ARG A 281 -12.03 8.72 1.42
N PRO A 282 -12.85 8.11 2.30
CA PRO A 282 -12.35 7.28 3.38
C PRO A 282 -11.65 6.03 2.83
N TRP A 283 -10.61 5.58 3.54
CA TRP A 283 -9.73 4.51 3.06
C TRP A 283 -10.46 3.20 2.73
N ILE A 284 -11.54 2.85 3.46
CA ILE A 284 -12.35 1.65 3.21
C ILE A 284 -12.97 1.71 1.81
N VAL A 285 -13.50 2.86 1.42
CA VAL A 285 -14.08 3.03 0.09
C VAL A 285 -12.99 2.90 -0.98
N THR A 286 -11.80 3.44 -0.73
CA THR A 286 -10.67 3.28 -1.67
C THR A 286 -10.11 1.86 -1.74
N LEU A 287 -10.33 1.03 -0.71
CA LEU A 287 -9.96 -0.37 -0.72
C LEU A 287 -10.88 -1.18 -1.63
N PHE A 288 -12.19 -0.93 -1.58
CA PHE A 288 -13.19 -1.65 -2.36
C PHE A 288 -13.46 -1.06 -3.76
N ASP A 289 -13.15 0.21 -3.99
CA ASP A 289 -13.17 0.87 -5.31
C ASP A 289 -11.84 1.63 -5.59
N PRO A 290 -10.75 0.89 -5.89
CA PRO A 290 -9.42 1.45 -6.10
C PRO A 290 -9.31 2.33 -7.34
N PHE A 291 -10.06 2.00 -8.39
CA PHE A 291 -10.06 2.71 -9.67
C PHE A 291 -11.03 3.89 -9.70
N ASP A 292 -11.85 4.07 -8.66
CA ASP A 292 -12.89 5.10 -8.61
C ASP A 292 -13.86 4.97 -9.79
N VAL A 293 -14.28 3.73 -10.06
CA VAL A 293 -15.22 3.41 -11.13
C VAL A 293 -16.50 4.22 -10.94
N HIS A 294 -16.95 4.39 -9.69
CA HIS A 294 -18.10 5.22 -9.35
C HIS A 294 -17.85 6.72 -9.60
N GLY A 295 -16.66 7.25 -9.31
CA GLY A 295 -16.30 8.65 -9.59
C GLY A 295 -16.15 8.95 -11.07
N ILE A 296 -15.62 8.00 -11.85
CA ILE A 296 -15.53 8.05 -13.31
C ILE A 296 -16.94 8.10 -13.92
N LEU A 297 -17.84 7.19 -13.49
CA LEU A 297 -19.23 7.17 -13.95
C LEU A 297 -20.01 8.44 -13.57
N THR A 298 -19.68 9.06 -12.44
CA THR A 298 -20.34 10.30 -11.98
C THR A 298 -19.64 11.59 -12.44
N GLY A 299 -18.57 11.49 -13.25
CA GLY A 299 -17.88 12.63 -13.87
C GLY A 299 -17.12 13.56 -12.91
N LYS A 300 -16.84 13.13 -11.67
CA LYS A 300 -16.18 13.94 -10.64
C LYS A 300 -14.65 14.03 -10.79
N ASP A 301 -14.06 13.19 -11.62
CA ASP A 301 -12.61 13.02 -11.77
C ASP A 301 -11.88 14.27 -12.32
N LYS A 302 -12.60 15.17 -13.02
CA LYS A 302 -12.00 16.40 -13.58
C LYS A 302 -11.47 17.39 -12.52
N LYS A 303 -11.90 17.29 -11.26
CA LYS A 303 -11.50 18.25 -10.21
C LYS A 303 -10.05 18.13 -9.75
N THR A 304 -9.33 17.07 -10.10
CA THR A 304 -7.98 16.81 -9.57
C THR A 304 -6.83 17.22 -10.49
N GLN A 305 -7.08 17.83 -11.66
CA GLN A 305 -6.02 18.20 -12.62
C GLN A 305 -5.25 19.48 -12.22
N PHE A 306 -4.75 19.52 -10.98
CA PHE A 306 -4.01 20.69 -10.47
C PHE A 306 -2.68 20.91 -11.20
N TRP A 307 -2.19 19.92 -11.94
CA TRP A 307 -0.93 19.98 -12.68
C TRP A 307 -0.99 20.90 -13.91
N ASP A 308 -2.17 21.31 -14.38
CA ASP A 308 -2.34 22.26 -15.48
C ASP A 308 -2.68 23.70 -14.99
N MET A 309 -2.69 23.93 -13.67
CA MET A 309 -3.03 25.23 -13.07
C MET A 309 -1.83 26.19 -13.02
N SER A 310 -2.12 27.49 -12.99
CA SER A 310 -1.09 28.53 -12.82
C SER A 310 -0.45 28.47 -11.43
N ASP A 311 0.75 29.02 -11.29
CA ASP A 311 1.48 29.01 -10.01
C ASP A 311 0.75 29.81 -8.91
N GLU A 312 -0.01 30.83 -9.28
CA GLU A 312 -0.86 31.61 -8.37
C GLU A 312 -2.03 30.78 -7.83
N GLU A 313 -2.73 30.04 -8.71
CA GLU A 313 -3.82 29.13 -8.31
C GLU A 313 -3.29 28.01 -7.41
N LEU A 314 -2.14 27.45 -7.74
CA LEU A 314 -1.46 26.46 -6.90
C LEU A 314 -1.12 27.04 -5.52
N ALA A 315 -0.67 28.29 -5.45
CA ALA A 315 -0.39 28.95 -4.17
C ALA A 315 -1.66 29.15 -3.32
N ARG A 316 -2.78 29.55 -3.95
CA ARG A 316 -4.09 29.67 -3.28
C ARG A 316 -4.56 28.34 -2.72
N LEU A 317 -4.56 27.28 -3.54
CA LEU A 317 -4.96 25.94 -3.09
C LEU A 317 -4.06 25.40 -1.98
N ARG A 318 -2.75 25.70 -2.01
CA ARG A 318 -1.83 25.36 -0.90
C ARG A 318 -2.20 26.10 0.39
N ALA A 319 -2.59 27.38 0.31
CA ALA A 319 -3.03 28.16 1.46
C ALA A 319 -4.34 27.61 2.05
N GLU A 320 -5.30 27.25 1.20
CA GLU A 320 -6.54 26.57 1.60
C GLU A 320 -6.28 25.20 2.24
N ALA A 321 -5.39 24.38 1.67
CA ALA A 321 -5.03 23.09 2.25
C ALA A 321 -4.37 23.25 3.63
N LYS A 322 -3.57 24.32 3.81
CA LYS A 322 -2.93 24.63 5.09
C LYS A 322 -3.94 25.12 6.14
N SER A 323 -4.92 25.94 5.75
CA SER A 323 -5.98 26.40 6.65
C SER A 323 -6.95 25.28 7.02
N ASN A 324 -7.21 24.35 6.10
CA ASN A 324 -8.07 23.20 6.31
C ASN A 324 -7.37 22.01 6.99
N LYS A 325 -6.09 22.14 7.35
CA LYS A 325 -5.35 21.07 8.00
C LYS A 325 -5.96 20.76 9.38
N ARG A 326 -6.48 19.54 9.54
CA ARG A 326 -7.05 19.09 10.82
C ARG A 326 -6.01 19.11 11.93
N SER A 327 -6.47 19.48 13.14
CA SER A 327 -5.71 19.28 14.37
C SER A 327 -5.45 17.80 14.61
N VAL A 328 -4.30 17.47 15.20
CA VAL A 328 -3.90 16.08 15.52
C VAL A 328 -4.97 15.40 16.39
N LEU A 329 -5.58 16.14 17.33
CA LEU A 329 -6.65 15.64 18.20
C LEU A 329 -7.92 15.26 17.42
N ALA A 330 -8.32 16.09 16.46
CA ALA A 330 -9.49 15.83 15.61
C ALA A 330 -9.26 14.63 14.66
N GLY A 331 -8.01 14.41 14.24
CA GLY A 331 -7.63 13.22 13.48
C GLY A 331 -7.64 11.94 14.33
N PHE A 332 -7.35 12.03 15.64
CA PHE A 332 -7.41 10.89 16.55
C PHE A 332 -8.86 10.49 16.88
N LEU A 333 -9.75 11.47 17.10
CA LEU A 333 -11.16 11.23 17.45
C LEU A 333 -12.00 10.75 16.27
N ASP A 334 -11.65 11.15 15.05
CA ASP A 334 -12.33 10.74 13.81
C ASP A 334 -11.28 10.30 12.78
N PRO A 335 -10.68 9.11 12.97
CA PRO A 335 -9.57 8.62 12.14
C PRO A 335 -9.98 8.34 10.70
N PHE A 336 -11.28 8.19 10.44
CA PHE A 336 -11.82 7.87 9.13
C PHE A 336 -12.45 9.07 8.42
N HIS A 337 -12.36 10.28 8.99
CA HIS A 337 -12.93 11.50 8.42
C HIS A 337 -14.43 11.37 8.09
N LEU A 338 -15.16 10.58 8.88
CA LEU A 338 -16.56 10.27 8.56
C LEU A 338 -17.49 11.41 9.00
N TRP A 339 -17.17 12.08 10.11
CA TRP A 339 -18.08 12.97 10.82
C TRP A 339 -17.67 14.46 10.74
N GLY A 340 -18.63 15.35 10.99
CA GLY A 340 -18.49 16.82 10.94
C GLY A 340 -18.90 17.46 9.60
N GLU A 341 -19.11 18.78 9.56
CA GLU A 341 -19.57 19.53 8.36
C GLU A 341 -18.70 19.29 7.12
N ARG A 342 -17.40 19.04 7.33
CA ARG A 342 -16.41 18.81 6.27
C ARG A 342 -16.08 17.32 6.07
N GLY A 343 -16.62 16.43 6.91
CA GLY A 343 -16.41 14.98 6.83
C GLY A 343 -17.17 14.34 5.65
N TYR A 344 -16.82 13.10 5.30
CA TYR A 344 -17.37 12.40 4.14
C TYR A 344 -18.90 12.30 4.19
N ILE A 345 -19.47 11.96 5.34
CA ILE A 345 -20.92 11.86 5.53
C ILE A 345 -21.55 13.27 5.54
N GLY A 346 -20.90 14.24 6.19
CA GLY A 346 -21.36 15.63 6.25
C GLY A 346 -21.45 16.30 4.87
N LYS A 347 -20.43 16.13 4.02
CA LYS A 347 -20.42 16.61 2.62
C LYS A 347 -21.53 15.96 1.77
N HIS A 348 -21.85 14.70 2.02
CA HIS A 348 -22.89 13.99 1.28
C HIS A 348 -24.31 14.28 1.79
N LEU A 349 -24.49 14.56 3.09
CA LEU A 349 -25.76 14.99 3.67
C LEU A 349 -26.09 16.43 3.27
N THR A 350 -25.17 17.39 3.43
CA THR A 350 -25.39 18.80 3.05
C THR A 350 -25.66 18.98 1.55
N LYS A 351 -24.99 18.20 0.69
CA LYS A 351 -25.25 18.21 -0.76
C LYS A 351 -26.65 17.68 -1.12
N LYS A 352 -27.25 16.82 -0.29
CA LYS A 352 -28.62 16.33 -0.48
C LYS A 352 -29.67 17.36 -0.05
N THR A 353 -29.35 18.22 0.92
CA THR A 353 -30.23 19.30 1.39
C THR A 353 -30.16 20.56 0.52
N GLY A 354 -29.02 20.85 -0.12
CA GLY A 354 -28.82 22.02 -1.00
C GLY A 354 -29.33 21.87 -2.44
N GLY A 355 -29.95 20.74 -2.79
CA GLY A 355 -30.43 20.44 -4.15
C GLY A 355 -31.88 20.83 -4.44
N ASN A 356 -32.58 21.51 -3.53
CA ASN A 356 -34.01 21.79 -3.68
C ASN A 356 -34.44 23.22 -3.34
N ASN A 357 -33.62 24.21 -3.69
CA ASN A 357 -34.06 25.61 -3.75
C ASN A 357 -34.16 26.06 -5.21
N ASN A 358 -35.09 25.46 -5.96
CA ASN A 358 -35.78 26.23 -6.99
C ASN A 358 -36.60 27.28 -6.25
N THR A 359 -36.26 28.55 -6.45
CA THR A 359 -37.10 29.69 -6.11
C THR A 359 -38.47 29.48 -6.72
N VAL A 360 -39.41 29.02 -5.90
CA VAL A 360 -40.85 29.10 -6.18
C VAL A 360 -41.20 30.58 -6.05
N VAL A 361 -41.32 31.23 -7.20
CA VAL A 361 -42.05 32.50 -7.31
C VAL A 361 -43.45 32.22 -6.79
N ALA A 362 -43.86 32.93 -5.75
CA ALA A 362 -45.20 32.86 -5.19
C ALA A 362 -46.22 33.20 -6.29
N PRO A 363 -47.28 32.42 -6.50
CA PRO A 363 -48.34 32.80 -7.42
C PRO A 363 -49.16 33.92 -6.79
N THR A 364 -49.07 35.11 -7.38
CA THR A 364 -50.04 36.19 -7.22
C THR A 364 -51.43 35.65 -7.54
N LEU A 365 -52.31 35.71 -6.56
CA LEU A 365 -53.73 35.39 -6.67
C LEU A 365 -54.37 36.29 -7.73
N MET A 366 -54.97 35.68 -8.75
CA MET A 366 -55.97 36.33 -9.58
C MET A 366 -57.26 36.43 -8.76
N GLU A 367 -57.67 37.65 -8.44
CA GLU A 367 -59.06 37.96 -8.14
C GLU A 367 -59.64 38.61 -9.40
N ASP A 368 -60.51 37.85 -10.05
CA ASP A 368 -61.30 38.25 -11.20
C ASP A 368 -62.55 39.00 -10.68
N GLY A 369 -62.75 40.22 -11.17
CA GLY A 369 -63.73 41.16 -10.62
C GLY A 369 -64.08 42.28 -11.58
N GLY A 370 -64.75 41.91 -12.68
CA GLY A 370 -65.76 42.67 -13.42
C GLY A 370 -65.84 44.21 -13.34
N THR A 371 -65.72 44.82 -14.52
CA THR A 371 -66.59 45.90 -15.05
C THR A 371 -66.59 47.28 -14.38
N ASN A 372 -66.01 48.29 -15.07
CA ASN A 372 -66.72 49.48 -15.62
C ASN A 372 -65.81 50.72 -15.74
N SER A 373 -65.71 51.29 -16.96
CA SER A 373 -65.62 52.73 -17.31
C SER A 373 -64.88 52.87 -18.66
N VAL A 374 -65.58 52.87 -19.81
CA VAL A 374 -66.07 54.09 -20.51
C VAL A 374 -65.06 55.24 -20.47
N GLN A 375 -64.36 55.42 -21.59
CA GLN A 375 -63.63 56.63 -21.94
C GLN A 375 -64.62 57.75 -22.25
N GLU A 376 -64.57 58.84 -21.46
CA GLU A 376 -65.11 60.14 -21.86
C GLU A 376 -63.97 61.10 -22.21
N THR A 377 -64.02 61.49 -23.47
CA THR A 377 -63.48 62.65 -24.18
C THR A 377 -63.14 63.87 -23.32
N LYS A 378 -61.91 64.40 -23.46
CA LYS A 378 -61.61 65.82 -23.25
C LYS A 378 -61.08 66.43 -24.52
N THR A 379 -61.88 67.29 -25.12
CA THR A 379 -61.51 68.32 -26.09
C THR A 379 -60.94 69.52 -25.35
N SER A 380 -59.81 70.07 -25.81
CA SER A 380 -59.59 71.53 -25.75
C SER A 380 -58.47 71.95 -26.71
N VAL A 381 -58.90 72.76 -27.69
CA VAL A 381 -58.16 73.65 -28.60
C VAL A 381 -57.47 73.01 -29.80
#